data_AF-A0A933XWE9-F1
#
_entry.id   AF-A0A933XWE9-F1
#
_cell.length_a   1.000
_cell.length_b   1.000
_cell.length_c   1.000
_cell.angle_alpha   90.00
_cell.angle_beta   90.00
_cell.angle_gamma   90.00
#
_symmetry.space_group_name_H-M   'P 1'
#
loop_
_entity.id
_entity.type
_entity.pdbx_description
1 polymer ?
#
loop_
_entity_poly.entity_id
_entity_poly.type
_entity_poly.pdbx_seq_one_letter_code
_entity_poly.pdbx_strand_id
1 'polypeptide(L)'
;MSETFRRLAGFALLLGGVVGAVVLFVSRPSQVEPPAEQSALPRAVSSQIIAPEAAPGPDARAVPSAPAALVLDEPAPAARSVGARPRVDSASERELRAAFVAQGATPGALESVAQGVLDSDGPRSKKVALLRALCDTRSPESVRWLEYATRASSPLASASGDSVAYFALATLVRASDRDAAARAALESIGFDPALPLELRRTAAAAFAAACTGDELVTLESELRSETDPAVLEACRVALDARDGDPAAARLSSRARVVQAERNPEFTEVVE
;
A
#
# COMPACT_ATOMS: atom_id res chain seq x y z
N MET A 1 -40.38 13.03 12.24
CA MET A 1 -39.22 12.13 12.11
C MET A 1 -37.98 13.00 12.19
N SER A 2 -37.20 12.90 13.27
CA SER A 2 -36.06 13.78 13.53
C SER A 2 -34.89 13.48 12.59
N GLU A 3 -34.10 14.50 12.27
CA GLU A 3 -32.92 14.40 11.39
C GLU A 3 -31.88 13.39 11.90
N THR A 4 -31.83 13.19 13.22
CA THR A 4 -31.04 12.16 13.90
C THR A 4 -31.42 10.74 13.48
N PHE A 5 -32.71 10.45 13.26
CA PHE A 5 -33.17 9.11 12.88
C PHE A 5 -32.77 8.77 11.42
N ARG A 6 -32.72 9.76 10.52
CA ARG A 6 -32.22 9.55 9.15
C ARG A 6 -30.72 9.26 9.11
N ARG A 7 -29.92 9.91 9.95
CA ARG A 7 -28.47 9.68 10.00
C ARG A 7 -28.14 8.30 10.58
N LEU A 8 -28.89 7.85 11.59
CA LEU A 8 -28.74 6.50 12.15
C LEU A 8 -29.15 5.39 11.17
N ALA A 9 -30.25 5.58 10.44
CA ALA A 9 -30.70 4.61 9.43
C ALA A 9 -29.71 4.50 8.24
N GLY A 10 -29.07 5.61 7.85
CA GLY A 10 -28.05 5.60 6.80
C GLY A 10 -26.76 4.87 7.21
N PHE A 11 -26.34 5.00 8.46
CA PHE A 11 -25.14 4.32 8.99
C PHE A 11 -25.35 2.80 9.11
N ALA A 12 -26.53 2.36 9.53
CA ALA A 12 -26.87 0.94 9.65
C ALA A 12 -26.86 0.21 8.29
N LEU A 13 -27.30 0.87 7.22
CA LEU A 13 -27.29 0.31 5.86
C LEU A 13 -25.87 0.19 5.28
N LEU A 14 -24.97 1.13 5.59
CA LEU A 14 -23.57 1.08 5.15
C LEU A 14 -22.76 -0.01 5.86
N LEU A 15 -22.96 -0.17 7.18
CA LEU A 15 -22.29 -1.24 7.95
C LEU A 15 -22.79 -2.64 7.53
N GLY A 16 -24.10 -2.80 7.30
CA GLY A 16 -24.66 -4.08 6.85
C GLY A 16 -24.14 -4.51 5.46
N GLY A 17 -23.93 -3.56 4.55
CA GLY A 17 -23.44 -3.85 3.19
C GLY A 17 -21.99 -4.34 3.15
N VAL A 18 -21.13 -3.79 4.01
CA VAL A 18 -19.71 -4.20 4.07
C VAL A 18 -19.56 -5.58 4.70
N VAL A 19 -20.28 -5.86 5.78
CA VAL A 19 -20.24 -7.18 6.45
C VAL A 19 -20.79 -8.28 5.54
N GLY A 20 -21.88 -8.01 4.81
CA GLY A 20 -22.46 -8.98 3.87
C GLY A 20 -21.55 -9.36 2.70
N ALA A 21 -20.73 -8.42 2.21
CA ALA A 21 -19.78 -8.67 1.14
C ALA A 21 -18.60 -9.56 1.59
N VAL A 22 -18.18 -9.45 2.85
CA VAL A 22 -17.09 -10.25 3.42
C VAL A 22 -17.52 -11.71 3.63
N VAL A 23 -18.73 -11.95 4.14
CA VAL A 23 -19.23 -13.32 4.42
C VAL A 23 -19.39 -14.16 3.14
N LEU A 24 -19.81 -13.55 2.03
CA LEU A 24 -19.96 -14.26 0.74
C LEU A 24 -18.61 -14.63 0.10
N PHE A 25 -17.50 -14.01 0.50
CA PHE A 25 -16.18 -14.30 -0.07
C PHE A 25 -15.49 -15.50 0.60
N VAL A 26 -15.77 -15.74 1.89
CA VAL A 26 -15.15 -16.83 2.68
C VAL A 26 -15.69 -18.22 2.32
N SER A 27 -16.87 -18.32 1.71
CA SER A 27 -17.55 -19.60 1.47
C SER A 27 -17.21 -20.30 0.15
N ARG A 28 -16.08 -20.00 -0.51
CA ARG A 28 -15.66 -20.74 -1.72
C ARG A 28 -14.87 -22.01 -1.35
N PRO A 29 -15.40 -23.22 -1.61
CA PRO A 29 -14.64 -24.44 -1.38
C PRO A 29 -13.52 -24.59 -2.42
N SER A 30 -12.28 -24.68 -1.95
CA SER A 30 -11.10 -24.99 -2.75
C SER A 30 -11.15 -26.44 -3.21
N GLN A 31 -11.23 -26.68 -4.52
CA GLN A 31 -10.95 -28.00 -5.09
C GLN A 31 -9.44 -28.25 -5.00
N VAL A 32 -9.07 -29.31 -4.28
CA VAL A 32 -7.69 -29.78 -4.12
C VAL A 32 -7.41 -30.80 -5.22
N GLU A 33 -6.49 -30.44 -6.12
CA GLU A 33 -5.92 -31.35 -7.13
C GLU A 33 -4.72 -32.10 -6.52
N PRO A 34 -4.58 -33.43 -6.70
CA PRO A 34 -3.49 -34.19 -6.11
C PRO A 34 -2.15 -33.97 -6.82
N PRO A 35 -1.01 -34.09 -6.09
CA PRO A 35 0.31 -33.74 -6.61
C PRO A 35 0.88 -34.81 -7.55
N ALA A 36 1.44 -34.36 -8.68
CA ALA A 36 2.21 -35.16 -9.61
C ALA A 36 3.62 -35.47 -9.07
N GLU A 37 4.02 -36.73 -9.26
CA GLU A 37 5.31 -37.33 -8.90
C GLU A 37 6.50 -36.56 -9.50
N GLN A 38 7.46 -36.19 -8.65
CA GLN A 38 8.76 -35.65 -9.07
C GLN A 38 9.77 -36.79 -9.28
N SER A 39 10.13 -37.00 -10.55
CA SER A 39 11.28 -37.83 -10.95
C SER A 39 12.57 -37.01 -10.97
N ALA A 40 13.62 -37.67 -10.48
CA ALA A 40 15.04 -37.33 -10.37
C ALA A 40 15.71 -36.49 -11.48
N LEU A 41 16.77 -35.74 -11.12
CA LEU A 41 18.17 -36.06 -11.41
C LEU A 41 19.16 -34.98 -10.86
N PRO A 42 20.46 -35.32 -10.68
CA PRO A 42 21.43 -34.55 -9.88
C PRO A 42 22.27 -33.58 -10.73
N ARG A 43 22.79 -32.52 -10.09
CA ARG A 43 23.86 -31.66 -10.64
C ARG A 43 25.09 -31.71 -9.76
N ALA A 44 26.18 -32.18 -10.35
CA ALA A 44 27.54 -32.00 -9.87
C ALA A 44 28.25 -30.93 -10.73
N VAL A 45 29.43 -30.52 -10.26
CA VAL A 45 30.58 -29.88 -10.93
C VAL A 45 30.86 -28.39 -10.60
N SER A 46 31.75 -28.24 -9.62
CA SER A 46 33.00 -27.45 -9.50
C SER A 46 33.39 -26.29 -10.45
N SER A 47 34.22 -25.43 -9.84
CA SER A 47 35.34 -24.58 -10.35
C SER A 47 35.01 -23.08 -10.43
N GLN A 48 35.43 -22.25 -9.47
CA GLN A 48 36.73 -21.54 -9.37
C GLN A 48 37.17 -20.86 -10.69
N ILE A 49 37.48 -19.54 -10.64
CA ILE A 49 38.75 -18.91 -11.07
C ILE A 49 38.62 -17.35 -11.22
N ILE A 50 39.44 -16.65 -10.42
CA ILE A 50 40.24 -15.42 -10.67
C ILE A 50 39.58 -14.02 -10.76
N ALA A 51 40.10 -13.13 -9.90
CA ALA A 51 40.08 -11.67 -9.99
C ALA A 51 41.38 -11.14 -10.64
N PRO A 52 41.39 -9.91 -11.19
CA PRO A 52 42.55 -9.05 -10.97
C PRO A 52 42.23 -7.56 -10.70
N GLU A 53 42.84 -7.07 -9.63
CA GLU A 53 43.76 -5.91 -9.46
C GLU A 53 43.66 -4.62 -10.32
N ALA A 54 44.21 -3.54 -9.75
CA ALA A 54 43.84 -2.13 -9.89
C ALA A 54 44.76 -1.23 -10.76
N ALA A 55 44.17 -0.13 -11.28
CA ALA A 55 44.66 1.27 -11.49
C ALA A 55 46.00 1.53 -12.25
N PRO A 56 46.45 2.79 -12.59
CA PRO A 56 45.90 4.15 -12.36
C PRO A 56 46.04 5.22 -13.51
N GLY A 57 45.34 6.37 -13.34
CA GLY A 57 45.86 7.75 -13.62
C GLY A 57 45.82 8.33 -15.05
N PRO A 58 46.25 9.60 -15.24
CA PRO A 58 45.41 10.81 -15.17
C PRO A 58 45.48 11.69 -16.46
N ASP A 59 44.56 12.65 -16.64
CA ASP A 59 44.96 14.03 -17.02
C ASP A 59 43.79 15.03 -17.06
N ALA A 60 44.11 16.22 -16.56
CA ALA A 60 43.29 17.41 -16.53
C ALA A 60 43.46 18.24 -17.81
N ARG A 61 42.44 19.02 -18.22
CA ARG A 61 42.61 20.39 -18.73
C ARG A 61 41.30 21.16 -18.86
N ALA A 62 41.46 22.46 -18.67
CA ALA A 62 40.46 23.45 -18.31
C ALA A 62 39.75 24.14 -19.50
N VAL A 63 38.65 24.82 -19.13
CA VAL A 63 37.83 25.81 -19.87
C VAL A 63 38.65 27.07 -20.21
N PRO A 64 38.27 27.85 -21.24
CA PRO A 64 37.73 29.20 -20.95
C PRO A 64 36.54 29.65 -21.85
N SER A 65 35.84 30.67 -21.35
CA SER A 65 34.56 31.24 -21.79
C SER A 65 34.62 32.39 -22.83
N ALA A 66 33.53 32.52 -23.60
CA ALA A 66 32.79 33.73 -24.06
C ALA A 66 33.45 34.71 -25.09
N PRO A 67 32.77 35.78 -25.62
CA PRO A 67 31.33 36.18 -25.68
C PRO A 67 30.82 36.78 -27.03
N ALA A 68 29.50 37.12 -27.06
CA ALA A 68 28.82 38.28 -27.69
C ALA A 68 28.47 38.35 -29.20
N ALA A 69 27.15 38.53 -29.50
CA ALA A 69 26.51 39.71 -30.13
C ALA A 69 25.08 39.35 -30.63
N LEU A 70 23.97 39.84 -30.07
CA LEU A 70 23.25 41.12 -30.28
C LEU A 70 22.57 41.25 -31.67
N VAL A 71 21.23 41.39 -31.71
CA VAL A 71 20.43 42.45 -32.39
C VAL A 71 18.97 42.03 -32.71
N LEU A 72 18.05 42.71 -31.98
CA LEU A 72 16.76 43.37 -32.31
C LEU A 72 15.60 42.71 -33.11
N ASP A 73 14.46 42.65 -32.40
CA ASP A 73 13.07 43.04 -32.73
C ASP A 73 12.61 43.28 -34.18
N GLU A 74 11.49 42.64 -34.54
CA GLU A 74 10.32 43.33 -35.11
C GLU A 74 9.00 42.55 -34.85
N PRO A 75 7.88 43.20 -34.44
CA PRO A 75 6.61 42.55 -34.17
C PRO A 75 5.54 42.78 -35.25
N ALA A 76 4.67 41.79 -35.51
CA ALA A 76 3.23 41.86 -35.85
C ALA A 76 2.77 40.68 -36.76
N PRO A 77 1.46 40.41 -36.94
CA PRO A 77 0.29 40.71 -36.12
C PRO A 77 -0.45 39.44 -35.63
N ALA A 78 -1.35 39.65 -34.68
CA ALA A 78 -2.20 38.65 -34.06
C ALA A 78 -3.05 37.84 -35.06
N ALA A 79 -2.61 36.62 -35.36
CA ALA A 79 -3.52 35.56 -35.77
C ALA A 79 -4.18 35.01 -34.50
N ARG A 80 -5.50 35.20 -34.37
CA ARG A 80 -6.33 34.51 -33.38
C ARG A 80 -6.30 33.01 -33.68
N SER A 81 -5.29 32.31 -33.18
CA SER A 81 -5.38 30.86 -32.99
C SER A 81 -6.33 30.64 -31.82
N VAL A 82 -7.53 30.20 -32.18
CA VAL A 82 -8.48 29.52 -31.29
C VAL A 82 -7.67 28.59 -30.40
N GLY A 83 -7.71 28.85 -29.09
CA GLY A 83 -6.97 28.10 -28.08
C GLY A 83 -7.43 26.64 -28.03
N ALA A 84 -6.92 25.83 -28.95
CA ALA A 84 -6.69 24.43 -28.67
C ALA A 84 -5.54 24.41 -27.66
N ARG A 85 -5.89 24.42 -26.37
CA ARG A 85 -4.98 23.93 -25.34
C ARG A 85 -4.42 22.62 -25.88
N PRO A 86 -3.10 22.42 -25.95
CA PRO A 86 -2.57 21.11 -26.26
C PRO A 86 -3.21 20.16 -25.25
N ARG A 87 -4.03 19.22 -25.75
CA ARG A 87 -4.38 18.05 -24.97
C ARG A 87 -3.03 17.40 -24.71
N VAL A 88 -2.51 17.58 -23.52
CA VAL A 88 -1.47 16.69 -23.02
C VAL A 88 -2.15 15.34 -23.07
N ASP A 89 -1.80 14.53 -24.05
CA ASP A 89 -2.30 13.16 -24.20
C ASP A 89 -1.78 12.40 -22.98
N SER A 90 -2.51 12.55 -21.87
CA SER A 90 -2.21 11.88 -20.63
C SER A 90 -2.60 10.43 -20.86
N ALA A 91 -1.60 9.60 -21.17
CA ALA A 91 -1.77 8.17 -21.30
C ALA A 91 -2.63 7.64 -20.13
N SER A 92 -3.61 6.81 -20.46
CA SER A 92 -4.52 6.22 -19.48
C SER A 92 -3.74 5.31 -18.51
N GLU A 93 -4.27 5.09 -17.30
CA GLU A 93 -3.69 4.13 -16.35
C GLU A 93 -3.45 2.76 -17.00
N ARG A 94 -4.36 2.34 -17.89
CA ARG A 94 -4.27 1.08 -18.61
C ARG A 94 -3.09 1.01 -19.57
N GLU A 95 -2.86 2.08 -20.33
CA GLU A 95 -1.71 2.18 -21.25
C GLU A 95 -0.40 2.24 -20.48
N LEU A 96 -0.35 3.04 -19.40
CA LEU A 96 0.82 3.11 -18.52
C LEU A 96 1.13 1.77 -17.87
N ARG A 97 0.11 1.04 -17.42
CA ARG A 97 0.27 -0.30 -16.84
C ARG A 97 0.82 -1.28 -17.86
N ALA A 98 0.30 -1.28 -19.08
CA ALA A 98 0.80 -2.15 -20.14
C ALA A 98 2.28 -1.87 -20.45
N ALA A 99 2.69 -0.59 -20.47
CA ALA A 99 4.08 -0.21 -20.64
C ALA A 99 4.96 -0.69 -19.48
N PHE A 100 4.53 -0.52 -18.22
CA PHE A 100 5.28 -1.02 -17.07
C PHE A 100 5.35 -2.55 -17.04
N VAL A 101 4.26 -3.26 -17.34
CA VAL A 101 4.28 -4.74 -17.41
C VAL A 101 5.27 -5.21 -18.49
N ALA A 102 5.31 -4.54 -19.64
CA ALA A 102 6.31 -4.85 -20.68
C ALA A 102 7.74 -4.57 -20.20
N GLN A 103 7.98 -3.47 -19.48
CA GLN A 103 9.28 -3.19 -18.86
C GLN A 103 9.68 -4.25 -17.83
N GLY A 104 8.72 -4.79 -17.08
CA GLY A 104 8.91 -5.87 -16.11
C GLY A 104 9.29 -7.22 -16.71
N ALA A 105 9.35 -7.36 -18.05
CA ALA A 105 9.95 -8.53 -18.70
C ALA A 105 11.45 -8.67 -18.38
N THR A 106 12.12 -7.58 -18.01
CA THR A 106 13.50 -7.58 -17.53
C THR A 106 13.49 -7.62 -15.99
N PRO A 107 14.08 -8.64 -15.34
CA PRO A 107 14.15 -8.70 -13.88
C PRO A 107 14.79 -7.46 -13.26
N GLY A 108 14.17 -6.89 -12.22
CA GLY A 108 14.67 -5.69 -11.51
C GLY A 108 14.37 -4.35 -12.20
N ALA A 109 13.84 -4.36 -13.44
CA ALA A 109 13.64 -3.13 -14.20
C ALA A 109 12.50 -2.26 -13.66
N LEU A 110 11.50 -2.83 -12.98
CA LEU A 110 10.42 -2.06 -12.37
C LEU A 110 10.86 -1.44 -11.03
N GLU A 111 11.58 -2.21 -10.23
CA GLU A 111 12.11 -1.83 -8.93
C GLU A 111 13.08 -0.65 -9.08
N SER A 112 13.96 -0.69 -10.09
CA SER A 112 14.92 0.39 -10.36
C SER A 112 14.28 1.75 -10.69
N VAL A 113 13.06 1.76 -11.25
CA VAL A 113 12.34 3.00 -11.56
C VAL A 113 11.29 3.38 -10.52
N ALA A 114 11.01 2.49 -9.57
CA ALA A 114 9.86 2.63 -8.69
C ALA A 114 9.93 3.89 -7.84
N GLN A 115 11.06 4.12 -7.16
CA GLN A 115 11.26 5.32 -6.34
C GLN A 115 11.08 6.60 -7.17
N GLY A 116 11.77 6.71 -8.30
CA GLY A 116 11.70 7.90 -9.15
C GLY A 116 10.28 8.21 -9.64
N VAL A 117 9.46 7.19 -9.90
CA VAL A 117 8.06 7.37 -10.29
C VAL A 117 7.18 7.76 -9.10
N LEU A 118 7.34 7.09 -7.95
CA LEU A 118 6.53 7.33 -6.75
C LEU A 118 6.83 8.70 -6.12
N ASP A 119 8.07 9.18 -6.21
CA ASP A 119 8.51 10.47 -5.65
C ASP A 119 8.19 11.64 -6.59
N SER A 120 7.99 11.37 -7.88
CA SER A 120 7.69 12.43 -8.85
C SER A 120 6.34 13.12 -8.59
N ASP A 121 6.23 14.38 -8.99
CA ASP A 121 4.95 15.12 -9.09
C ASP A 121 4.07 14.65 -10.26
N GLY A 122 4.40 13.49 -10.84
CA GLY A 122 3.66 12.88 -11.94
C GLY A 122 2.22 12.51 -11.57
N PRO A 123 1.39 12.22 -12.58
CA PRO A 123 -0.02 11.90 -12.37
C PRO A 123 -0.17 10.63 -11.53
N ARG A 124 -1.18 10.61 -10.64
CA ARG A 124 -1.48 9.45 -9.77
C ARG A 124 -1.71 8.16 -10.57
N SER A 125 -2.31 8.26 -11.76
CA SER A 125 -2.50 7.12 -12.67
C SER A 125 -1.18 6.42 -13.02
N LYS A 126 -0.08 7.16 -13.16
CA LYS A 126 1.26 6.59 -13.39
C LYS A 126 1.77 5.82 -12.18
N LYS A 127 1.58 6.38 -10.97
CA LYS A 127 1.96 5.73 -9.70
C LYS A 127 1.16 4.45 -9.48
N VAL A 128 -0.16 4.50 -9.66
CA VAL A 128 -1.05 3.31 -9.55
C VAL A 128 -0.72 2.27 -10.62
N ALA A 129 -0.48 2.70 -11.86
CA ALA A 129 -0.10 1.79 -12.94
C ALA A 129 1.20 1.02 -12.63
N LEU A 130 2.20 1.70 -12.08
CA LEU A 130 3.45 1.08 -11.62
C LEU A 130 3.19 0.06 -10.49
N LEU A 131 2.46 0.46 -9.45
CA LEU A 131 2.17 -0.43 -8.31
C LEU A 131 1.39 -1.68 -8.75
N ARG A 132 0.42 -1.52 -9.66
CA ARG A 132 -0.27 -2.67 -10.28
C ARG A 132 0.70 -3.55 -11.07
N ALA A 133 1.56 -2.96 -11.89
CA ALA A 133 2.54 -3.72 -12.67
C ALA A 133 3.48 -4.54 -11.77
N LEU A 134 3.99 -3.97 -10.68
CA LEU A 134 4.79 -4.68 -9.66
C LEU A 134 4.04 -5.89 -9.08
N CYS A 135 2.74 -5.75 -8.82
CA CYS A 135 1.90 -6.86 -8.34
C CYS A 135 1.65 -7.92 -9.42
N ASP A 136 1.34 -7.49 -10.65
CA ASP A 136 1.04 -8.38 -11.77
C ASP A 136 2.24 -9.25 -12.17
N THR A 137 3.44 -8.65 -12.16
CA THR A 137 4.69 -9.36 -12.46
C THR A 137 5.23 -10.15 -11.27
N ARG A 138 4.52 -10.12 -10.13
CA ARG A 138 4.93 -10.76 -8.87
C ARG A 138 6.35 -10.37 -8.45
N SER A 139 6.66 -9.08 -8.55
CA SER A 139 7.92 -8.53 -8.08
C SER A 139 8.14 -8.92 -6.59
N PRO A 140 9.34 -9.38 -6.21
CA PRO A 140 9.67 -9.66 -4.82
C PRO A 140 9.66 -8.40 -3.94
N GLU A 141 9.76 -7.20 -4.54
CA GLU A 141 9.68 -5.93 -3.83
C GLU A 141 8.29 -5.28 -3.88
N SER A 142 7.28 -5.95 -4.44
CA SER A 142 5.93 -5.38 -4.59
C SER A 142 5.35 -4.89 -3.25
N VAL A 143 5.46 -5.67 -2.18
CA VAL A 143 5.01 -5.30 -0.83
C VAL A 143 5.76 -4.07 -0.31
N ARG A 144 7.10 -4.05 -0.45
CA ARG A 144 7.93 -2.91 -0.03
C ARG A 144 7.49 -1.61 -0.70
N TRP A 145 7.21 -1.65 -2.01
CA TRP A 145 6.79 -0.46 -2.75
C TRP A 145 5.34 -0.04 -2.43
N LEU A 146 4.45 -0.98 -2.09
CA LEU A 146 3.11 -0.67 -1.59
C LEU A 146 3.17 0.00 -0.20
N GLU A 147 4.01 -0.50 0.69
CA GLU A 147 4.23 0.13 2.01
C GLU A 147 4.79 1.55 1.83
N TYR A 148 5.83 1.70 1.00
CA TYR A 148 6.40 3.00 0.66
C TYR A 148 5.34 3.96 0.13
N ALA A 149 4.52 3.54 -0.83
CA ALA A 149 3.47 4.37 -1.42
C ALA A 149 2.40 4.78 -0.41
N THR A 150 2.09 3.92 0.57
CA THR A 150 1.16 4.22 1.66
C THR A 150 1.70 5.32 2.57
N ARG A 151 3.01 5.28 2.87
CA ARG A 151 3.69 6.24 3.75
C ARG A 151 3.99 7.58 3.08
N ALA A 152 4.42 7.57 1.82
CA ALA A 152 4.91 8.74 1.10
C ALA A 152 3.81 9.57 0.41
N SER A 153 2.63 8.99 0.17
CA SER A 153 1.56 9.67 -0.57
C SER A 153 0.54 10.34 0.34
N SER A 154 0.01 11.49 -0.08
CA SER A 154 -1.11 12.12 0.64
C SER A 154 -2.33 11.21 0.68
N PRO A 155 -2.97 11.00 1.86
CA PRO A 155 -4.16 10.18 1.98
C PRO A 155 -5.39 10.82 1.33
N LEU A 156 -5.38 12.14 1.08
CA LEU A 156 -6.54 12.85 0.56
C LEU A 156 -6.90 12.38 -0.86
N ALA A 157 -8.07 11.75 -0.98
CA ALA A 157 -8.69 11.51 -2.27
C ALA A 157 -9.01 12.85 -2.93
N SER A 158 -8.61 13.03 -4.18
CA SER A 158 -9.01 14.22 -4.93
C SER A 158 -10.29 13.96 -5.70
N ALA A 159 -10.86 15.01 -6.29
CA ALA A 159 -12.02 14.93 -7.18
C ALA A 159 -11.91 13.93 -8.35
N SER A 160 -10.69 13.45 -8.69
CA SER A 160 -10.42 12.57 -9.85
C SER A 160 -10.18 11.09 -9.52
N GLY A 161 -10.32 10.64 -8.27
CA GLY A 161 -10.22 9.21 -7.92
C GLY A 161 -9.38 8.90 -6.68
N ASP A 162 -9.34 7.60 -6.35
CA ASP A 162 -8.71 7.03 -5.15
C ASP A 162 -7.27 7.52 -4.94
N SER A 163 -6.93 7.83 -3.69
CA SER A 163 -5.55 8.17 -3.32
C SER A 163 -4.60 7.00 -3.59
N VAL A 164 -3.36 7.30 -4.00
CA VAL A 164 -2.29 6.31 -4.14
C VAL A 164 -2.05 5.57 -2.82
N ALA A 165 -2.13 6.26 -1.68
CA ALA A 165 -1.96 5.65 -0.36
C ALA A 165 -3.09 4.64 -0.07
N TYR A 166 -4.34 5.01 -0.33
CA TYR A 166 -5.48 4.11 -0.14
C TYR A 166 -5.48 2.93 -1.13
N PHE A 167 -5.07 3.17 -2.38
CA PHE A 167 -4.88 2.09 -3.35
C PHE A 167 -3.83 1.08 -2.86
N ALA A 168 -2.69 1.57 -2.38
CA ALA A 168 -1.60 0.74 -1.91
C ALA A 168 -2.01 -0.06 -0.65
N LEU A 169 -2.62 0.61 0.33
CA LEU A 169 -3.15 -0.02 1.53
C LEU A 169 -4.20 -1.09 1.20
N ALA A 170 -5.19 -0.77 0.36
CA ALA A 170 -6.21 -1.74 -0.05
C ALA A 170 -5.60 -2.95 -0.78
N THR A 171 -4.48 -2.77 -1.47
CA THR A 171 -3.76 -3.88 -2.11
C THR A 171 -3.02 -4.75 -1.10
N LEU A 172 -2.40 -4.16 -0.07
CA LEU A 172 -1.83 -4.90 1.06
C LEU A 172 -2.90 -5.70 1.81
N VAL A 173 -4.06 -5.09 2.10
CA VAL A 173 -5.19 -5.77 2.76
C VAL A 173 -5.69 -6.97 1.95
N ARG A 174 -5.74 -6.89 0.61
CA ARG A 174 -6.13 -8.05 -0.22
C ARG A 174 -5.08 -9.16 -0.24
N ALA A 175 -3.83 -8.86 0.08
CA ALA A 175 -2.74 -9.82 0.08
C ALA A 175 -2.51 -10.48 1.46
N SER A 176 -2.97 -9.86 2.54
CA SER A 176 -2.65 -10.24 3.92
C SER A 176 -3.02 -11.67 4.28
N ASP A 177 -4.09 -12.23 3.71
CA ASP A 177 -4.53 -13.60 4.02
C ASP A 177 -3.50 -14.66 3.59
N ARG A 178 -2.65 -14.34 2.61
CA ARG A 178 -1.74 -15.29 1.96
C ARG A 178 -0.27 -14.86 1.95
N ASP A 179 0.03 -13.63 2.37
CA ASP A 179 1.37 -13.05 2.30
C ASP A 179 1.78 -12.47 3.66
N ALA A 180 2.78 -13.10 4.28
CA ALA A 180 3.32 -12.66 5.57
C ALA A 180 3.99 -11.29 5.50
N ALA A 181 4.62 -10.93 4.36
CA ALA A 181 5.21 -9.61 4.20
C ALA A 181 4.12 -8.54 4.14
N ALA A 182 2.98 -8.83 3.51
CA ALA A 182 1.85 -7.91 3.52
C ALA A 182 1.26 -7.69 4.92
N ARG A 183 1.18 -8.75 5.75
CA ARG A 183 0.75 -8.61 7.16
C ARG A 183 1.74 -7.79 7.98
N ALA A 184 3.04 -8.05 7.84
CA ALA A 184 4.08 -7.26 8.51
C ALA A 184 4.04 -5.77 8.09
N ALA A 185 3.76 -5.48 6.81
CA ALA A 185 3.57 -4.10 6.36
C ALA A 185 2.32 -3.45 6.98
N LEU A 186 1.20 -4.19 7.11
CA LEU A 186 -0.01 -3.68 7.75
C LEU A 186 0.17 -3.40 9.24
N GLU A 187 0.91 -4.25 9.96
CA GLU A 187 1.32 -4.01 11.34
C GLU A 187 2.14 -2.72 11.44
N SER A 188 3.21 -2.63 10.64
CA SER A 188 4.12 -1.48 10.54
C SER A 188 3.38 -0.17 10.26
N ILE A 189 2.37 -0.18 9.38
CA ILE A 189 1.54 0.99 9.06
C ILE A 189 0.52 1.28 10.17
N GLY A 190 -0.10 0.24 10.74
CA GLY A 190 -1.19 0.36 11.70
C GLY A 190 -0.77 1.05 12.99
N PHE A 191 0.45 0.76 13.45
CA PHE A 191 0.97 1.20 14.74
C PHE A 191 2.03 2.31 14.63
N ASP A 192 2.26 2.88 13.44
CA ASP A 192 3.14 4.04 13.28
C ASP A 192 2.40 5.35 13.63
N PRO A 193 2.74 6.03 14.75
CA PRO A 193 2.05 7.24 15.19
C PRO A 193 2.29 8.45 14.27
N ALA A 194 3.27 8.40 13.38
CA ALA A 194 3.53 9.48 12.42
C ALA A 194 2.54 9.47 11.24
N LEU A 195 1.80 8.38 11.04
CA LEU A 195 0.86 8.25 9.93
C LEU A 195 -0.54 8.82 10.26
N PRO A 196 -1.28 9.29 9.24
CA PRO A 196 -2.66 9.70 9.38
C PRO A 196 -3.53 8.62 10.04
N LEU A 197 -4.38 9.04 10.98
CA LEU A 197 -5.22 8.14 11.78
C LEU A 197 -6.07 7.19 10.93
N GLU A 198 -6.62 7.67 9.80
CA GLU A 198 -7.47 6.86 8.94
C GLU A 198 -6.71 5.70 8.30
N LEU A 199 -5.45 5.89 7.92
CA LEU A 199 -4.58 4.84 7.39
C LEU A 199 -4.21 3.84 8.48
N ARG A 200 -3.76 4.35 9.64
CA ARG A 200 -3.41 3.55 10.82
C ARG A 200 -4.54 2.62 11.22
N ARG A 201 -5.73 3.19 11.44
CA ARG A 201 -6.93 2.46 11.85
C ARG A 201 -7.27 1.32 10.87
N THR A 202 -7.21 1.61 9.57
CA THR A 202 -7.54 0.63 8.52
C THR A 202 -6.50 -0.49 8.47
N ALA A 203 -5.21 -0.15 8.56
CA ALA A 203 -4.13 -1.11 8.53
C ALA A 203 -4.11 -2.01 9.78
N ALA A 204 -4.28 -1.43 10.97
CA ALA A 204 -4.32 -2.15 12.24
C ALA A 204 -5.50 -3.13 12.30
N ALA A 205 -6.70 -2.71 11.87
CA ALA A 205 -7.86 -3.60 11.77
C ALA A 205 -7.64 -4.74 10.78
N ALA A 206 -7.05 -4.46 9.61
CA ALA A 206 -6.75 -5.50 8.63
C ALA A 206 -5.69 -6.49 9.13
N PHE A 207 -4.66 -6.00 9.82
CA PHE A 207 -3.68 -6.86 10.47
C PHE A 207 -4.33 -7.75 11.53
N ALA A 208 -5.15 -7.19 12.43
CA ALA A 208 -5.87 -7.95 13.45
C ALA A 208 -6.82 -9.01 12.85
N ALA A 209 -7.45 -8.72 11.72
CA ALA A 209 -8.29 -9.67 11.00
C ALA A 209 -7.48 -10.83 10.40
N ALA A 210 -6.31 -10.54 9.83
CA ALA A 210 -5.52 -11.51 9.05
C ALA A 210 -4.38 -12.18 9.84
N CYS A 211 -4.04 -11.72 11.04
CA CYS A 211 -2.87 -12.19 11.78
C CYS A 211 -2.99 -13.69 12.17
N THR A 212 -1.87 -14.38 12.12
CA THR A 212 -1.71 -15.78 12.55
C THR A 212 -1.62 -15.89 14.07
N GLY A 213 -1.60 -17.12 14.59
CA GLY A 213 -1.47 -17.36 16.04
C GLY A 213 -0.21 -16.76 16.66
N ASP A 214 0.92 -16.82 15.96
CA ASP A 214 2.19 -16.24 16.44
C ASP A 214 2.14 -14.70 16.37
N GLU A 215 1.56 -14.15 15.30
CA GLU A 215 1.40 -12.70 15.11
C GLU A 215 0.39 -12.08 16.11
N LEU A 216 -0.51 -12.87 16.72
CA LEU A 216 -1.39 -12.39 17.81
C LEU A 216 -0.60 -11.96 19.05
N VAL A 217 0.56 -12.57 19.32
CA VAL A 217 1.44 -12.16 20.43
C VAL A 217 2.03 -10.78 20.15
N THR A 218 2.43 -10.52 18.92
CA THR A 218 2.91 -9.21 18.46
C THR A 218 1.80 -8.17 18.56
N LEU A 219 0.61 -8.48 18.03
CA LEU A 219 -0.56 -7.60 18.13
C LEU A 219 -0.88 -7.26 19.59
N GLU A 220 -0.78 -8.23 20.50
CA GLU A 220 -1.00 -7.98 21.92
C GLU A 220 0.02 -7.00 22.52
N SER A 221 1.28 -7.07 22.10
CA SER A 221 2.29 -6.09 22.49
C SER A 221 1.94 -4.68 21.99
N GLU A 222 1.57 -4.58 20.71
CA GLU A 222 1.20 -3.30 20.09
C GLU A 222 -0.06 -2.67 20.71
N LEU A 223 -1.08 -3.48 21.03
CA LEU A 223 -2.29 -2.97 21.70
C LEU A 223 -2.00 -2.43 23.11
N ARG A 224 -0.95 -2.92 23.79
CA ARG A 224 -0.53 -2.37 25.09
C ARG A 224 0.16 -1.02 24.95
N SER A 225 0.88 -0.75 23.87
CA SER A 225 1.56 0.53 23.63
C SER A 225 0.67 1.56 22.94
N GLU A 226 -0.29 1.13 22.11
CA GLU A 226 -1.16 2.01 21.32
C GLU A 226 -2.02 2.89 22.22
N THR A 227 -2.01 4.21 22.01
CA THR A 227 -2.74 5.18 22.85
C THR A 227 -4.00 5.71 22.17
N ASP A 228 -4.13 5.54 20.86
CA ASP A 228 -5.27 6.04 20.10
C ASP A 228 -6.49 5.11 20.26
N PRO A 229 -7.59 5.58 20.86
CA PRO A 229 -8.76 4.73 21.10
C PRO A 229 -9.44 4.27 19.81
N ALA A 230 -9.31 5.00 18.70
CA ALA A 230 -9.90 4.61 17.43
C ALA A 230 -9.14 3.45 16.77
N VAL A 231 -7.82 3.35 16.99
CA VAL A 231 -7.01 2.21 16.55
C VAL A 231 -7.32 0.98 17.40
N LEU A 232 -7.35 1.13 18.74
CA LEU A 232 -7.72 0.04 19.66
C LEU A 232 -9.10 -0.53 19.34
N GLU A 233 -10.09 0.33 19.15
CA GLU A 233 -11.46 -0.07 18.80
C GLU A 233 -11.53 -0.81 17.46
N ALA A 234 -10.79 -0.36 16.46
CA ALA A 234 -10.79 -1.00 15.15
C ALA A 234 -10.17 -2.41 15.19
N CYS A 235 -9.07 -2.58 15.94
CA CYS A 235 -8.49 -3.90 16.20
C CYS A 235 -9.47 -4.80 16.96
N ARG A 236 -10.14 -4.28 17.99
CA ARG A 236 -11.13 -5.03 18.77
C ARG A 236 -12.27 -5.54 17.88
N VAL A 237 -12.85 -4.68 17.05
CA VAL A 237 -13.92 -5.07 16.13
C VAL A 237 -13.46 -6.15 15.15
N ALA A 238 -12.24 -6.05 14.64
CA ALA A 238 -11.66 -7.06 13.75
C ALA A 238 -11.42 -8.40 14.47
N LEU A 239 -10.92 -8.37 15.71
CA LEU A 239 -10.74 -9.58 16.53
C LEU A 239 -12.06 -10.25 16.92
N ASP A 240 -13.08 -9.45 17.24
CA ASP A 240 -14.42 -9.94 17.56
C ASP A 240 -15.07 -10.65 16.36
N ALA A 241 -14.69 -10.31 15.12
CA ALA A 241 -15.17 -10.97 13.92
C ALA A 241 -14.49 -12.33 13.62
N ARG A 242 -13.45 -12.72 14.38
CA ARG A 242 -12.74 -14.00 14.23
C ARG A 242 -13.46 -15.11 14.98
N ASP A 243 -14.66 -15.44 14.52
CA ASP A 243 -15.50 -16.46 15.12
C ASP A 243 -14.76 -17.80 15.28
N GLY A 244 -14.81 -18.35 16.49
CA GLY A 244 -14.19 -19.64 16.80
C GLY A 244 -12.67 -19.61 17.07
N ASP A 245 -12.02 -18.44 17.04
CA ASP A 245 -10.62 -18.29 17.46
C ASP A 245 -10.53 -17.87 18.95
N PRO A 246 -10.22 -18.80 19.87
CA PRO A 246 -10.18 -18.49 21.30
C PRO A 246 -9.04 -17.55 21.68
N ALA A 247 -7.96 -17.49 20.87
CA ALA A 247 -6.87 -16.54 21.12
C ALA A 247 -7.29 -15.12 20.76
N ALA A 248 -7.98 -14.94 19.62
CA ALA A 248 -8.55 -13.65 19.23
C ALA A 248 -9.60 -13.17 20.25
N ALA A 249 -10.49 -14.04 20.73
CA ALA A 249 -11.50 -13.69 21.74
C ALA A 249 -10.87 -13.21 23.07
N ARG A 250 -9.80 -13.89 23.53
CA ARG A 250 -9.05 -13.45 24.71
C ARG A 250 -8.41 -12.08 24.49
N LEU A 251 -7.79 -11.88 23.33
CA LEU A 251 -7.13 -10.62 23.01
C LEU A 251 -8.12 -9.45 22.89
N SER A 252 -9.27 -9.66 22.26
CA SER A 252 -10.37 -8.69 22.22
C SER A 252 -10.83 -8.30 23.63
N SER A 253 -11.01 -9.27 24.51
CA SER A 253 -11.39 -9.02 25.91
C SER A 253 -10.34 -8.18 26.65
N ARG A 254 -9.04 -8.44 26.42
CA ARG A 254 -7.95 -7.62 26.98
C ARG A 254 -7.93 -6.20 26.40
N ALA A 255 -8.17 -6.05 25.09
CA ALA A 255 -8.24 -4.75 24.44
C ALA A 255 -9.36 -3.87 25.06
N ARG A 256 -10.51 -4.47 25.40
CA ARG A 256 -11.60 -3.77 26.12
C ARG A 256 -11.15 -3.24 27.48
N VAL A 257 -10.44 -4.04 28.26
CA VAL A 257 -9.93 -3.63 29.58
C VAL A 257 -8.96 -2.47 29.44
N VAL A 258 -7.99 -2.57 28.52
CA VAL A 258 -7.01 -1.51 28.25
C VAL A 258 -7.70 -0.20 27.82
N GLN A 259 -8.73 -0.30 26.98
CA GLN A 259 -9.51 0.86 26.54
C GLN A 259 -10.30 1.49 27.70
N ALA A 260 -10.91 0.68 28.58
CA ALA A 260 -11.63 1.16 29.76
C ALA A 260 -10.71 1.84 30.78
N GLU A 261 -9.54 1.26 31.05
CA GLU A 261 -8.52 1.86 31.94
C GLU A 261 -8.04 3.23 31.44
N ARG A 262 -8.04 3.44 30.12
CA ARG A 262 -7.57 4.67 29.48
C ARG A 262 -8.67 5.70 29.24
N ASN A 263 -9.93 5.29 29.31
CA ASN A 263 -11.07 6.17 29.11
C ASN A 263 -12.13 5.96 30.22
N PRO A 264 -11.83 6.41 31.46
CA PRO A 264 -12.71 6.17 32.61
C PRO A 264 -14.08 6.88 32.49
N GLU A 265 -14.20 7.89 31.62
CA GLU A 265 -15.46 8.58 31.35
C GLU A 265 -16.51 7.70 30.64
N PHE A 266 -16.13 6.52 30.12
CA PHE A 266 -17.04 5.56 29.48
C PHE A 266 -17.53 4.43 30.40
N THR A 267 -17.20 4.46 31.69
CA THR A 267 -17.52 3.37 32.64
C THR A 267 -18.92 3.49 33.27
N GLU A 268 -19.75 4.45 32.86
CA GLU A 268 -21.06 4.71 33.49
C GLU A 268 -22.26 3.95 32.89
N VAL A 269 -22.06 3.01 31.96
CA VAL A 269 -23.19 2.27 31.34
C VAL A 269 -22.94 0.76 31.30
N VAL A 270 -22.70 0.14 32.46
CA VAL A 270 -22.94 -1.30 32.65
C VAL A 270 -23.44 -1.54 34.09
N GLU A 271 -24.74 -1.27 34.31
CA GLU A 271 -25.54 -1.98 35.32
C GLU A 271 -26.57 -2.86 34.61
#